data_AF-A0A3B9IMH0-F1
#
_entry.id   AF-A0A3B9IMH0-F1
#
_cell.length_a   1.000
_cell.length_b   1.000
_cell.length_c   1.000
_cell.angle_alpha   90.00
_cell.angle_beta   90.00
_cell.angle_gamma   90.00
#
_symmetry.space_group_name_H-M   'P 1'
#
loop_
_entity.id
_entity.type
_entity.pdbx_description
1 polymer ?
#
loop_
_entity_poly.entity_id
_entity_poly.type
_entity_poly.pdbx_seq_one_letter_code
_entity_poly.pdbx_strand_id
1 'polypeptide(L)' 'RLQAKLLRVIQEREVDRVGGTRPVKVDIRLIATSNRNLEDEVRRGNFREDLYFR' A
#
# COMPACT_ATOMS: atom_id res chain seq x y z
N ARG A 1 0.66 -5.54 -9.32
CA ARG A 1 -0.10 -4.50 -8.59
C ARG A 1 0.21 -4.60 -7.09
N LEU A 2 1.35 -4.02 -6.68
CA LEU A 2 1.78 -3.99 -5.26
C LEU A 2 0.95 -2.99 -4.45
N GLN A 3 0.66 -1.83 -5.05
CA GLN A 3 -0.10 -0.74 -4.43
C GLN A 3 -1.47 -1.21 -3.89
N ALA A 4 -2.20 -2.05 -4.64
CA ALA A 4 -3.49 -2.59 -4.18
C ALA A 4 -3.35 -3.50 -2.94
N LYS A 5 -2.28 -4.31 -2.88
CA LYS A 5 -2.02 -5.16 -1.72
C LYS A 5 -1.64 -4.31 -0.50
N LEU A 6 -0.80 -3.29 -0.69
CA LEU A 6 -0.41 -2.38 0.39
C LEU A 6 -1.62 -1.66 0.98
N LEU A 7 -2.52 -1.16 0.14
CA LEU A 7 -3.76 -0.50 0.60
C LEU A 7 -4.59 -1.45 1.49
N ARG A 8 -4.72 -2.72 1.08
CA ARG A 8 -5.40 -3.76 1.88
C ARG A 8 -4.72 -3.95 3.24
N VAL A 9 -3.39 -3.98 3.30
CA VAL A 9 -2.65 -4.07 4.58
C VAL A 9 -2.96 -2.88 5.49
N ILE A 10 -2.98 -1.66 4.95
CA ILE A 10 -3.24 -0.45 5.74
C ILE A 10 -4.69 -0.41 6.25
N GLN A 11 -5.65 -0.88 5.45
CA GLN A 11 -7.07 -0.87 5.80
C GLN A 11 -7.47 -2.02 6.73
N GLU A 12 -7.12 -3.25 6.37
CA GLU A 12 -7.58 -4.47 7.04
C GLU A 12 -6.60 -4.96 8.12
N ARG A 13 -5.37 -4.41 8.16
CA ARG A 13 -4.29 -4.89 9.02
C ARG A 13 -3.99 -6.38 8.81
N GLU A 14 -4.10 -6.84 7.57
CA GLU A 14 -3.88 -8.23 7.18
C GLU A 14 -2.99 -8.34 5.93
N VAL A 15 -2.16 -9.39 5.88
CA VAL A 15 -1.25 -9.65 4.76
C VAL A 15 -1.42 -11.07 4.22
N ASP A 16 -1.48 -11.20 2.89
CA ASP A 16 -1.40 -12.51 2.23
C ASP A 16 0.07 -12.93 2.05
N ARG A 17 0.44 -14.07 2.60
CA ARG A 17 1.78 -14.65 2.37
C ARG A 17 1.88 -15.19 0.95
N VAL A 18 3.06 -15.07 0.34
CA VAL A 18 3.33 -15.70 -0.97
C VAL A 18 3.19 -17.22 -0.82
N GLY A 19 2.29 -17.83 -1.58
CA GLY A 19 1.97 -19.27 -1.48
C GLY A 19 1.13 -19.66 -0.26
N GLY A 20 0.71 -18.70 0.58
CA GLY A 20 -0.19 -18.95 1.70
C GLY A 20 -1.66 -18.98 1.26
N THR A 21 -2.47 -19.79 1.93
CA THR A 21 -3.92 -19.91 1.66
C THR A 21 -4.80 -19.05 2.56
N ARG A 22 -4.22 -18.36 3.54
CA ARG A 22 -4.95 -17.55 4.53
C ARG A 22 -4.19 -16.26 4.87
N PRO A 23 -4.92 -15.14 5.07
CA PRO A 23 -4.35 -13.88 5.52
C PRO A 23 -3.85 -13.98 6.97
N VAL A 24 -2.91 -13.10 7.33
CA VAL A 24 -2.32 -13.02 8.68
C VAL A 24 -2.46 -11.59 9.19
N LYS A 25 -2.99 -11.44 10.40
CA LYS A 25 -3.11 -10.13 11.06
C LYS A 25 -1.74 -9.57 11.45
N VAL A 26 -1.58 -8.27 11.28
CA VAL A 26 -0.35 -7.55 11.61
C VAL A 26 -0.66 -6.25 12.35
N ASP A 27 0.19 -5.89 13.30
CA ASP A 27 0.18 -4.56 13.91
C ASP A 27 1.49 -3.86 13.53
N ILE A 28 1.38 -2.84 12.68
CA ILE A 28 2.54 -2.21 12.06
C ILE A 28 2.41 -0.70 12.08
N ARG A 29 3.56 -0.03 12.18
CA ARG A 29 3.71 1.38 11.86
C ARG A 29 4.35 1.51 10.48
N LEU A 30 3.65 2.15 9.55
CA LEU A 30 4.17 2.41 8.21
C LEU A 30 4.94 3.74 8.21
N ILE A 31 6.17 3.71 7.68
CA ILE A 31 6.96 4.91 7.38
C ILE A 31 7.36 4.80 5.91
N ALA A 32 6.98 5.79 5.11
CA ALA A 32 7.27 5.81 3.68
C ALA A 32 8.12 7.03 3.32
N THR A 33 8.99 6.87 2.33
CA THR A 33 9.74 7.96 1.71
C THR A 33 9.79 7.69 0.20
N SER A 34 9.87 8.76 -0.57
CA SER A 34 9.98 8.70 -2.03
C SER A 34 10.95 9.78 -2.48
N ASN A 35 11.80 9.45 -3.44
CA ASN A 35 12.66 10.43 -4.12
C ASN A 35 11.92 11.15 -5.28
N ARG A 36 10.63 10.87 -5.47
CA ARG A 36 9.78 11.47 -6.52
C ARG A 36 8.69 12.33 -5.91
N ASN A 37 8.20 13.32 -6.67
CA ASN A 37 7.01 14.07 -6.30
C ASN A 37 5.76 13.18 -6.47
N LEU A 38 5.17 12.77 -5.35
CA LEU A 38 4.02 11.87 -5.34
C LEU A 38 2.75 12.53 -5.90
N GLU A 39 2.57 13.83 -5.73
CA GLU A 39 1.42 14.55 -6.26
C GLU A 39 1.42 14.51 -7.79
N ASP A 40 2.59 14.71 -8.41
CA ASP A 40 2.75 14.59 -9.87
C ASP A 40 2.51 13.16 -10.35
N GLU A 41 3.00 12.15 -9.63
CA GLU A 41 2.83 10.73 -9.98
C GLU A 41 1.36 10.28 -9.84
N VAL A 42 0.60 10.87 -8.90
CA VAL A 42 -0.86 10.68 -8.81
C VAL A 42 -1.55 11.28 -10.03
N ARG A 43 -1.24 12.53 -10.40
CA ARG A 43 -1.82 13.17 -11.59
C ARG A 43 -1.50 12.41 -12.88
N ARG A 44 -0.33 11.76 -12.95
CA ARG A 44 0.09 10.91 -14.08
C ARG A 44 -0.54 9.51 -14.07
N GLY A 45 -1.26 9.12 -13.01
CA GLY A 45 -1.86 7.80 -12.86
C GLY A 45 -0.89 6.66 -12.50
N ASN A 46 0.37 6.99 -12.21
CA ASN A 46 1.40 6.01 -11.82
C ASN A 46 1.32 5.64 -10.34
N PHE A 47 0.74 6.51 -9.52
CA PHE A 47 0.50 6.30 -8.11
C PHE A 47 -0.98 6.43 -7.78
N ARG A 48 -1.51 5.54 -6.94
CA ARG A 48 -2.91 5.62 -6.53
C ARG A 48 -3.11 6.75 -5.54
N GLU A 49 -4.11 7.57 -5.82
CA GLU A 49 -4.56 8.66 -4.96
C GLU A 49 -4.97 8.17 -3.56
N ASP A 50 -5.64 7.02 -3.47
CA ASP A 50 -6.07 6.46 -2.20
C ASP A 50 -4.93 5.96 -1.30
N LEU A 51 -3.76 5.65 -1.85
CA LEU A 51 -2.54 5.40 -1.07
C LEU A 51 -1.85 6.69 -0.64
N TYR A 52 -2.01 7.77 -1.41
CA TYR A 52 -1.38 9.05 -1.10
C TYR A 52 -2.05 9.72 0.11
N PHE A 53 -3.37 9.56 0.25
CA PHE A 53 -4.15 10.15 1.34
C PHE A 53 -4.36 9.23 2.56
N ARG A 54 -3.73 8.04 2.59
CA ARG A 54 -3.89 7.07 3.69
C ARG A 54 -2.80 7.22 4.75
#